data_AF-A0A7X6PDP8-F1
#
_entry.id   AF-A0A7X6PDP8-F1
#
_cell.length_a   1.000
_cell.length_b   1.000
_cell.length_c   1.000
_cell.angle_alpha   90.00
_cell.angle_beta   90.00
_cell.angle_gamma   90.00
#
_symmetry.space_group_name_H-M   'P 1'
#
loop_
_entity.id
_entity.type
_entity.pdbx_description
1 polymer ?
#
loop_
_entity_poly.entity_id
_entity_poly.type
_entity_poly.pdbx_seq_one_letter_code
_entity_poly.pdbx_strand_id
1 'polypeptide(L)'
;MKSNFLENLPWHDELAKKTATIEFPDYRIANAHIHTPYSFSAFDSMDTLFRQASQEESAVLGINDFFVTDGYETFHDGCVRNKIFPLFNIEFIGLLKEEQNKGIRINDPNNPGRMYLCGKGLDYPFSLNWWLRRKLKNVIRENQNQIKAMIGRLNRLI
;
A
#
# COMPACT_ATOMS: atom_id res chain seq x y z
N MET A 1 -15.86 2.07 -17.26
CA MET A 1 -14.73 2.48 -16.41
C MET A 1 -15.33 2.80 -15.06
N LYS A 2 -14.86 2.23 -13.94
CA LYS A 2 -15.37 2.62 -12.60
C LYS A 2 -15.07 4.12 -12.41
N SER A 3 -16.03 4.89 -11.87
CA SER A 3 -15.78 6.28 -11.43
C SER A 3 -14.76 6.30 -10.29
N ASN A 4 -14.18 7.46 -10.01
CA ASN A 4 -13.27 7.55 -8.87
C ASN A 4 -14.04 7.20 -7.59
N PHE A 5 -13.46 6.36 -6.73
CA PHE A 5 -14.09 5.92 -5.49
C PHE A 5 -14.61 7.09 -4.65
N LEU A 6 -13.82 8.17 -4.57
CA LEU A 6 -14.15 9.35 -3.77
C LEU A 6 -15.28 10.19 -4.39
N GLU A 7 -15.53 10.10 -5.71
CA GLU A 7 -16.66 10.81 -6.35
C GLU A 7 -18.01 10.27 -5.89
N ASN A 8 -18.06 9.03 -5.39
CA ASN A 8 -19.29 8.43 -4.87
C ASN A 8 -19.55 8.81 -3.40
N LEU A 9 -18.63 9.55 -2.77
CA LEU A 9 -18.79 10.01 -1.39
C LEU A 9 -19.42 11.41 -1.35
N PRO A 10 -20.35 11.65 -0.42
CA PRO A 10 -20.95 12.97 -0.27
C PRO A 10 -19.89 14.01 0.11
N TRP A 11 -20.10 15.24 -0.36
CA TRP A 11 -19.21 16.36 -0.03
C TRP A 11 -19.29 16.72 1.47
N HIS A 12 -18.29 17.44 1.97
CA HIS A 12 -18.15 17.77 3.40
C HIS A 12 -19.44 18.32 4.02
N ASP A 13 -20.12 19.26 3.37
CA ASP A 13 -21.31 19.91 3.93
C ASP A 13 -22.51 18.96 4.03
N GLU A 14 -22.60 17.98 3.11
CA GLU A 14 -23.63 16.95 3.15
C GLU A 14 -23.32 15.91 4.23
N LEU A 15 -22.05 15.51 4.36
CA LEU A 15 -21.59 14.65 5.46
C LEU A 15 -21.89 15.29 6.82
N ALA A 16 -21.55 16.57 7.01
CA ALA A 16 -21.81 17.29 8.25
C ALA A 16 -23.31 17.29 8.61
N LYS A 17 -24.19 17.54 7.63
CA LYS A 17 -25.65 17.46 7.83
C LYS A 17 -26.12 16.05 8.19
N LYS A 18 -25.63 15.03 7.47
CA LYS A 18 -26.01 13.62 7.69
C LYS A 18 -25.51 13.07 9.03
N THR A 19 -24.46 13.66 9.57
CA THR A 19 -23.79 13.21 10.81
C THR A 19 -24.07 14.10 12.01
N ALA A 20 -24.88 15.15 11.86
CA ALA A 20 -25.16 16.13 12.93
C ALA A 20 -25.75 15.52 14.22
N THR A 21 -26.43 14.38 14.10
CA THR A 21 -27.04 13.65 15.22
C THR A 21 -26.29 12.37 15.59
N ILE A 22 -25.19 12.07 14.92
CA ILE A 22 -24.38 10.88 15.17
C ILE A 22 -23.34 11.22 16.23
N GLU A 23 -23.38 10.47 17.33
CA GLU A 23 -22.29 10.48 18.30
C GLU A 23 -21.13 9.66 17.75
N PHE A 24 -19.96 10.29 17.64
CA PHE A 24 -18.76 9.64 17.16
C PHE A 24 -17.93 9.09 18.33
N PRO A 25 -17.25 7.95 18.15
CA PRO A 25 -16.29 7.49 19.14
C PRO A 25 -15.11 8.48 19.22
N ASP A 26 -14.47 8.54 20.39
CA ASP A 26 -13.29 9.38 20.63
C ASP A 26 -12.16 9.12 19.62
N TYR A 27 -12.05 7.87 19.16
CA TYR A 27 -11.08 7.48 18.13
C TYR A 27 -11.65 6.34 17.26
N ARG A 28 -11.00 6.14 16.12
CA ARG A 28 -11.23 4.98 15.26
C ARG A 28 -9.90 4.28 14.99
N ILE A 29 -9.92 2.95 14.97
CA ILE A 29 -8.73 2.17 14.61
C ILE A 29 -8.46 2.35 13.13
N ALA A 30 -7.22 2.73 12.81
CA ALA A 30 -6.75 2.92 11.45
C ALA A 30 -5.41 2.24 11.27
N ASN A 31 -5.31 1.33 10.31
CA ASN A 31 -4.04 0.78 9.86
C ASN A 31 -3.79 1.21 8.41
N ALA A 32 -3.04 2.30 8.23
CA ALA A 32 -2.77 2.89 6.93
C ALA A 32 -1.62 2.22 6.15
N HIS A 33 -1.08 1.10 6.64
CA HIS A 33 0.07 0.45 6.03
C HIS A 33 0.04 -1.05 6.23
N ILE A 34 -0.61 -1.74 5.30
CA ILE A 34 -0.57 -3.19 5.20
C ILE A 34 -0.02 -3.59 3.84
N HIS A 35 0.61 -4.75 3.79
CA HIS A 35 0.94 -5.39 2.53
C HIS A 35 0.05 -6.60 2.31
N THR A 36 -0.11 -6.97 1.04
CA THR A 36 -0.99 -8.04 0.61
C THR A 36 -0.22 -9.09 -0.19
N PRO A 37 -0.83 -10.25 -0.51
CA PRO A 37 -0.21 -11.28 -1.34
C PRO A 37 0.20 -10.81 -2.75
N TYR A 38 -0.20 -9.61 -3.18
CA TYR A 38 0.23 -9.02 -4.44
C TYR A 38 1.68 -8.53 -4.43
N SER A 39 2.30 -8.35 -3.26
CA SER A 39 3.72 -8.05 -3.15
C SER A 39 4.43 -8.98 -2.16
N PHE A 40 4.32 -8.69 -0.86
CA PHE A 40 4.87 -9.45 0.25
C PHE A 40 3.87 -9.37 1.39
N SER A 41 3.40 -10.49 1.93
CA SER A 41 2.29 -10.47 2.88
C SER A 41 2.63 -11.21 4.16
N ALA A 42 2.19 -10.66 5.29
CA ALA A 42 2.09 -11.40 6.55
C ALA A 42 0.80 -12.25 6.61
N PHE A 43 -0.13 -12.02 5.68
CA PHE A 43 -1.39 -12.75 5.57
C PHE A 43 -1.34 -13.77 4.43
N ASP A 44 -1.86 -14.97 4.67
CA ASP A 44 -1.95 -16.03 3.65
C ASP A 44 -2.88 -15.66 2.49
N SER A 45 -3.90 -14.84 2.76
CA SER A 45 -4.90 -14.42 1.77
C SER A 45 -5.54 -13.09 2.13
N MET A 46 -6.18 -12.47 1.13
CA MET A 46 -7.00 -11.27 1.33
C MET A 46 -8.15 -11.52 2.31
N ASP A 47 -8.76 -12.71 2.29
CA ASP A 47 -9.85 -13.05 3.20
C ASP A 47 -9.39 -13.10 4.67
N THR A 48 -8.19 -13.62 4.92
CA THR A 48 -7.60 -13.61 6.27
C THR A 48 -7.33 -12.19 6.75
N LEU A 49 -6.81 -11.34 5.86
CA LEU A 49 -6.58 -9.92 6.13
C LEU A 49 -7.88 -9.20 6.54
N PHE A 50 -8.95 -9.35 5.77
CA PHE A 50 -10.23 -8.69 6.09
C PHE A 50 -10.90 -9.26 7.34
N ARG A 51 -10.83 -10.58 7.54
CA ARG A 51 -11.34 -11.21 8.76
C ARG A 51 -10.67 -10.64 10.00
N GLN A 52 -9.35 -10.50 10.00
CA GLN A 52 -8.60 -9.93 11.12
C GLN A 52 -8.92 -8.45 11.32
N ALA A 53 -8.95 -7.65 10.25
CA ALA A 53 -9.29 -6.24 10.36
C ALA A 53 -10.70 -5.99 10.92
N SER A 54 -11.68 -6.83 10.54
CA SER A 54 -13.03 -6.79 11.10
C SER A 54 -13.06 -7.19 12.58
N GLN A 55 -12.26 -8.19 12.99
CA GLN A 55 -12.11 -8.59 14.40
C GLN A 55 -11.45 -7.51 15.26
N GLU A 56 -10.56 -6.72 14.66
CA GLU A 56 -9.88 -5.58 15.29
C GLU A 56 -10.68 -4.27 15.20
N GLU A 57 -11.90 -4.32 14.63
CA GLU A 57 -12.78 -3.15 14.44
C GLU A 57 -12.07 -1.99 13.70
N SER A 58 -11.20 -2.34 12.74
CA SER A 58 -10.49 -1.36 11.90
C SER A 58 -11.47 -0.58 11.04
N ALA A 59 -11.56 0.74 11.27
CA ALA A 59 -12.37 1.63 10.45
C ALA A 59 -11.70 2.00 9.13
N VAL A 60 -10.36 1.98 9.08
CA VAL A 60 -9.57 2.34 7.90
C VAL A 60 -8.46 1.32 7.70
N LEU A 61 -8.29 0.84 6.47
CA LEU A 61 -7.16 0.03 6.04
C LEU A 61 -6.44 0.67 4.86
N GLY A 62 -5.11 0.60 4.85
CA GLY A 62 -4.27 1.15 3.79
C GLY A 62 -3.39 0.13 3.08
N ILE A 63 -3.78 -0.32 1.89
CA ILE A 63 -2.94 -1.18 1.02
C ILE A 63 -1.69 -0.42 0.61
N ASN A 64 -0.50 -0.96 0.83
CA ASN A 64 0.79 -0.29 0.64
C ASN A 64 1.83 -1.22 -0.04
N ASP A 65 1.38 -1.98 -1.04
CA ASP A 65 2.22 -2.97 -1.70
C ASP A 65 3.45 -2.36 -2.41
N PHE A 66 4.53 -3.16 -2.49
CA PHE A 66 5.77 -2.72 -3.12
C PHE A 66 5.63 -2.60 -4.63
N PHE A 67 5.80 -1.38 -5.15
CA PHE A 67 5.85 -1.04 -6.58
C PHE A 67 4.58 -1.31 -7.40
N VAL A 68 3.56 -1.95 -6.84
CA VAL A 68 2.40 -2.47 -7.57
C VAL A 68 1.09 -1.91 -7.01
N THR A 69 0.07 -1.87 -7.86
CA THR A 69 -1.30 -1.50 -7.49
C THR A 69 -2.30 -2.57 -7.91
N ASP A 70 -1.81 -3.74 -8.32
CA ASP A 70 -2.58 -4.85 -8.88
C ASP A 70 -3.64 -5.38 -7.88
N GLY A 71 -3.38 -5.22 -6.58
CA GLY A 71 -4.32 -5.59 -5.52
C GLY A 71 -5.44 -4.58 -5.24
N TYR A 72 -5.42 -3.38 -5.84
CA TYR A 72 -6.35 -2.30 -5.48
C TYR A 72 -7.82 -2.67 -5.66
N GLU A 73 -8.17 -3.40 -6.73
CA GLU A 73 -9.57 -3.79 -6.97
C GLU A 73 -10.08 -4.79 -5.95
N THR A 74 -9.34 -5.88 -5.73
CA THR A 74 -9.67 -6.87 -4.70
C THR A 74 -9.69 -6.24 -3.31
N PHE A 75 -8.78 -5.29 -3.07
CA PHE A 75 -8.72 -4.54 -1.83
C PHE A 75 -9.94 -3.64 -1.61
N HIS A 76 -10.32 -2.86 -2.63
CA HIS A 76 -11.53 -2.03 -2.63
C HIS A 76 -12.77 -2.87 -2.32
N ASP A 77 -12.99 -3.93 -3.10
CA ASP A 77 -14.20 -4.75 -2.99
C ASP A 77 -14.25 -5.50 -1.64
N GLY A 78 -13.10 -5.89 -1.10
CA GLY A 78 -13.00 -6.46 0.24
C GLY A 78 -13.30 -5.45 1.35
N CYS A 79 -12.72 -4.24 1.29
CA CYS A 79 -12.98 -3.19 2.26
C CYS A 79 -14.46 -2.80 2.30
N VAL A 80 -15.06 -2.55 1.13
CA VAL A 80 -16.48 -2.16 1.01
C VAL A 80 -17.39 -3.25 1.60
N ARG A 81 -17.14 -4.53 1.29
CA ARG A 81 -17.92 -5.66 1.85
C ARG A 81 -17.83 -5.76 3.38
N ASN A 82 -16.70 -5.36 3.96
CA ASN A 82 -16.46 -5.41 5.40
C ASN A 82 -16.75 -4.07 6.11
N LYS A 83 -17.28 -3.06 5.40
CA LYS A 83 -17.54 -1.71 5.93
C LYS A 83 -16.29 -1.01 6.47
N ILE A 84 -15.14 -1.30 5.87
CA ILE A 84 -13.86 -0.68 6.16
C ILE A 84 -13.60 0.38 5.09
N PHE A 85 -13.11 1.56 5.48
CA PHE A 85 -12.74 2.59 4.52
C PHE A 85 -11.38 2.25 3.86
N PRO A 86 -11.32 2.10 2.53
CA PRO A 86 -10.08 1.79 1.83
C PRO A 86 -9.23 3.04 1.62
N LEU A 87 -7.98 2.99 2.04
CA LEU A 87 -6.93 3.96 1.71
C LEU A 87 -5.97 3.33 0.70
N PHE A 88 -5.84 3.92 -0.49
CA PHE A 88 -4.99 3.37 -1.55
C PHE A 88 -3.59 3.98 -1.48
N ASN A 89 -2.59 3.14 -1.25
CA ASN A 89 -1.20 3.55 -1.09
C ASN A 89 -0.24 2.64 -1.89
N ILE A 90 1.02 3.07 -2.00
CA ILE A 90 2.07 2.31 -2.69
C ILE A 90 3.41 2.53 -2.00
N GLU A 91 4.27 1.50 -1.97
CA GLU A 91 5.60 1.59 -1.38
C GLU A 91 6.73 1.40 -2.40
N PHE A 92 7.81 2.14 -2.20
CA PHE A 92 9.03 2.06 -2.99
C PHE A 92 10.24 1.84 -2.11
N ILE A 93 11.16 0.98 -2.57
CA ILE A 93 12.48 0.81 -1.96
C ILE A 93 13.48 1.67 -2.74
N GLY A 94 14.14 2.57 -2.05
CA GLY A 94 15.22 3.42 -2.55
C GLY A 94 16.57 3.08 -1.95
N LEU A 95 17.63 3.59 -2.59
CA LEU A 95 19.00 3.48 -2.10
C LEU A 95 19.72 4.82 -2.23
N LEU A 96 20.10 5.36 -1.08
CA LEU A 96 20.91 6.55 -0.88
C LEU A 96 22.39 6.09 -0.83
N LYS A 97 23.08 6.24 -1.97
CA LYS A 97 24.42 5.65 -2.18
C LYS A 97 25.50 6.27 -1.29
N GLU A 98 25.42 7.57 -1.02
CA GLU A 98 26.41 8.23 -0.18
C GLU A 98 26.31 7.75 1.27
N GLU A 99 25.09 7.58 1.76
CA GLU A 99 24.75 7.11 3.09
C GLU A 99 25.09 5.63 3.22
N GLN A 100 24.86 4.83 2.17
CA GLN A 100 25.35 3.46 2.10
C GLN A 100 26.88 3.40 2.27
N ASN A 101 27.62 4.23 1.53
CA ASN A 101 29.08 4.27 1.60
C ASN A 101 29.58 4.73 2.99
N LYS A 102 28.83 5.61 3.66
CA LYS A 102 29.13 6.08 5.02
C LYS A 102 28.64 5.13 6.12
N GLY A 103 27.99 4.02 5.77
CA GLY A 103 27.41 3.08 6.74
C GLY A 103 26.21 3.65 7.52
N ILE A 104 25.59 4.73 7.02
CA ILE A 104 24.49 5.44 7.68
C ILE A 104 23.16 4.75 7.35
N ARG A 105 22.37 4.45 8.39
CA ARG A 105 21.01 3.90 8.27
C ARG A 105 19.99 5.03 8.15
N ILE A 106 18.90 4.78 7.42
CA ILE A 106 17.85 5.78 7.18
C ILE A 106 16.57 5.35 7.90
N ASN A 107 15.67 4.64 7.22
CA ASN A 107 14.49 4.04 7.84
C ASN A 107 14.46 2.52 7.70
N ASP A 108 15.41 1.93 6.96
CA ASP A 108 15.76 0.53 7.14
C ASP A 108 16.71 0.40 8.33
N PRO A 109 16.32 -0.33 9.40
CA PRO A 109 17.13 -0.46 10.60
C PRO A 109 18.39 -1.33 10.41
N ASN A 110 18.47 -2.11 9.34
CA ASN A 110 19.51 -3.12 9.12
C ASN A 110 20.41 -2.81 7.92
N ASN A 111 19.94 -2.05 6.93
CA ASN A 111 20.64 -1.84 5.66
C ASN A 111 21.05 -0.36 5.47
N PRO A 112 22.35 -0.02 5.58
CA PRO A 112 22.83 1.34 5.31
C PRO A 112 22.39 1.88 3.94
N GLY A 113 21.96 3.14 3.93
CA GLY A 113 21.47 3.87 2.76
C GLY A 113 20.13 3.38 2.21
N ARG A 114 19.57 2.25 2.68
CA ARG A 114 18.27 1.79 2.20
C ARG A 114 17.17 2.65 2.80
N MET A 115 16.24 3.07 1.94
CA MET A 115 15.07 3.83 2.35
C MET A 115 13.78 3.24 1.79
N TYR A 116 12.69 3.40 2.53
CA TYR A 116 11.33 3.06 2.16
C TYR A 116 10.51 4.34 1.99
N LEU A 117 9.91 4.54 0.81
CA LEU A 117 9.11 5.71 0.48
C LEU A 117 7.69 5.29 0.15
N CYS A 118 6.70 5.89 0.80
CA CYS A 118 5.28 5.61 0.54
C CYS A 118 4.62 6.77 -0.22
N GLY A 119 3.83 6.45 -1.24
CA GLY A 119 2.76 7.32 -1.71
C GLY A 119 1.48 6.98 -0.95
N LYS A 120 0.79 7.98 -0.42
CA LYS A 120 -0.46 7.79 0.35
C LYS A 120 -1.63 8.51 -0.33
N GLY A 121 -2.84 7.93 -0.27
CA GLY A 121 -4.07 8.56 -0.76
C GLY A 121 -4.16 8.70 -2.28
N LEU A 122 -3.79 7.64 -3.00
CA LEU A 122 -3.88 7.59 -4.46
C LEU A 122 -5.33 7.35 -4.92
N ASP A 123 -5.62 7.73 -6.16
CA ASP A 123 -6.93 7.48 -6.76
C ASP A 123 -7.19 6.00 -7.01
N TYR A 124 -8.45 5.59 -6.86
CA TYR A 124 -8.98 4.33 -7.37
C TYR A 124 -10.18 4.63 -8.29
N PRO A 125 -10.21 4.12 -9.53
CA PRO A 125 -9.20 3.26 -10.16
C PRO A 125 -7.88 3.97 -10.40
N PHE A 126 -6.78 3.29 -10.06
CA PHE A 126 -5.44 3.85 -10.20
C PHE A 126 -5.05 4.00 -11.66
N SER A 127 -4.50 5.16 -12.02
CA SER A 127 -3.96 5.39 -13.34
C SER A 127 -2.74 6.28 -13.32
N LEU A 128 -1.83 6.02 -14.25
CA LEU A 128 -0.64 6.82 -14.48
C LEU A 128 -0.59 7.27 -15.93
N ASN A 129 -0.09 8.49 -16.15
CA ASN A 129 0.32 8.94 -17.47
C ASN A 129 1.44 8.03 -18.03
N TRP A 130 1.63 8.10 -19.34
CA TRP A 130 2.54 7.20 -20.06
C TRP A 130 3.98 7.24 -19.52
N TRP A 131 4.50 8.43 -19.20
CA TRP A 131 5.87 8.62 -18.71
C TRP A 131 6.09 7.99 -17.33
N LEU A 132 5.18 8.24 -16.39
CA LEU A 132 5.23 7.66 -15.05
C LEU A 132 5.04 6.14 -15.08
N ARG A 133 4.11 5.65 -15.91
CA ARG A 133 3.92 4.20 -16.12
C ARG A 133 5.18 3.53 -16.63
N ARG A 134 5.88 4.15 -17.59
CA ARG A 134 7.14 3.62 -18.13
C ARG A 134 8.25 3.64 -17.09
N LYS A 135 8.33 4.69 -16.27
CA LYS A 135 9.29 4.78 -15.15
C LYS A 135 9.04 3.69 -14.11
N LEU A 136 7.79 3.49 -13.70
CA LEU A 136 7.40 2.45 -12.74
C LEU A 136 7.75 1.04 -13.27
N LYS A 137 7.42 0.76 -14.54
CA LYS A 137 7.80 -0.51 -15.20
C LYS A 137 9.30 -0.75 -15.20
N ASN A 138 10.12 0.28 -15.43
CA ASN A 138 11.57 0.14 -15.35
C ASN A 138 12.03 -0.19 -13.92
N VAL A 139 11.48 0.48 -12.89
CA VAL A 139 11.81 0.18 -11.48
C VAL A 139 11.47 -1.28 -11.14
N ILE A 140 10.28 -1.75 -11.51
CA ILE A 140 9.86 -3.15 -11.30
C ILE A 140 10.82 -4.10 -12.02
N ARG A 141 11.19 -3.82 -13.27
CA ARG A 141 12.11 -4.66 -14.04
C ARG A 141 13.49 -4.76 -13.37
N GLU A 142 14.07 -3.63 -12.94
CA GLU A 142 15.37 -3.65 -12.29
C GLU A 142 15.32 -4.36 -10.91
N ASN A 143 14.22 -4.23 -10.18
CA ASN A 143 13.99 -5.01 -8.96
C ASN A 143 13.95 -6.52 -9.24
N GLN A 144 13.24 -6.96 -10.27
CA GLN A 144 13.19 -8.37 -10.67
C GLN A 144 14.56 -8.89 -11.14
N ASN A 145 15.35 -8.08 -11.83
CA ASN A 145 16.72 -8.43 -12.21
C ASN A 145 17.61 -8.65 -10.97
N GLN A 146 17.48 -7.76 -9.97
CA GLN A 146 18.19 -7.90 -8.69
C GLN A 146 17.81 -9.20 -7.97
N ILE A 147 16.51 -9.53 -7.88
CA ILE A 147 16.03 -10.76 -7.24
C ILE A 147 16.57 -12.00 -7.96
N LYS A 148 16.54 -12.04 -9.30
CA LYS A 148 17.12 -13.14 -10.08
C LYS A 148 18.61 -13.32 -9.79
N ALA A 149 19.37 -12.23 -9.69
CA ALA A 149 20.78 -12.30 -9.34
C ALA A 149 21.00 -12.82 -7.91
N MET A 150 20.16 -12.44 -6.95
CA MET A 150 20.19 -12.96 -5.57
C MET A 150 19.90 -14.46 -5.53
N ILE A 151 18.86 -14.92 -6.22
CA ILE A 151 18.53 -16.35 -6.35
C ILE A 151 19.70 -17.11 -6.97
N GLY A 152 20.29 -16.58 -8.05
CA GLY A 152 21.44 -17.20 -8.70
C GLY A 152 22.68 -17.31 -7.81
N ARG A 153 22.85 -16.41 -6.83
CA ARG A 153 23.91 -16.51 -5.81
C ARG A 153 23.56 -17.55 -4.74
N LEU A 154 22.32 -17.54 -4.24
CA LEU A 154 21.85 -18.49 -3.25
C LEU A 154 21.97 -19.93 -3.76
N ASN A 155 21.58 -20.18 -5.01
CA ASN A 155 21.65 -21.51 -5.63
C ASN A 155 23.08 -22.04 -5.82
N ARG A 156 24.12 -21.23 -5.59
CA ARG A 156 25.53 -21.69 -5.59
C ARG A 156 26.00 -22.12 -4.19
N LEU A 157 25.21 -21.85 -3.16
CA LEU A 157 25.49 -22.22 -1.77
C LEU A 157 24.85 -23.55 -1.37
N ILE A 158 23.87 -24.01 -2.14
CA ILE A 158 23.20 -25.32 -2.05
C ILE A 158 23.71 -26.23 -3.16
#